data_AF-A0A7V1PY21-F1
#
_entry.id   AF-A0A7V1PY21-F1
#
_cell.length_a   1.000
_cell.length_b   1.000
_cell.length_c   1.000
_cell.angle_alpha   90.00
_cell.angle_beta   90.00
_cell.angle_gamma   90.00
#
_symmetry.space_group_name_H-M   'P 1'
#
loop_
_entity.id
_entity.type
_entity.pdbx_description
1 polymer ?
#
loop_
_entity_poly.entity_id
_entity_poly.type
_entity_poly.pdbx_seq_one_letter_code
_entity_poly.pdbx_strand_id
1 'polypeptide(L)'
;MILFFSIFFAVYGTINYYIFIRGWQALAALPHLRIYYLIIFLIASLSYLTAKFLDKFLTPLLYDALLWVGSFWFSFMIYFLISIFLIDISRFINGQLNILPGIINQHYEITKLILFFVVIFIVGIINIAGYINTRNPVIRTLPLQIQKKESTIDKLNVALISDVHISPVNDGKLLSKIVNKINELKPDIVLIAGDLVDDKARILKERNIGRSLRKIKSKFGVYGITGNHEFINGIENTVQYARELGVHVLRDSSVKIENLFYLIGRDDRSKKQFTGKDRKSLNELMNDVDKGLPIILMDHTPLSLEKAQNNGIDLQLSGHTHHGQF
;
A
#
# COMPACT_ATOMS: atom_id res chain seq x y z
N MET A 1 -1.93 -17.09 13.23
CA MET A 1 -1.59 -17.30 11.81
C MET A 1 -2.62 -18.18 11.08
N ILE A 2 -2.96 -19.37 11.59
CA ILE A 2 -3.95 -20.27 10.97
C ILE A 2 -5.32 -19.57 10.78
N LEU A 3 -5.86 -18.97 11.85
CA LEU A 3 -7.15 -18.27 11.80
C LEU A 3 -7.20 -17.17 10.71
N PHE A 4 -6.12 -16.39 10.57
CA PHE A 4 -6.03 -15.34 9.55
C PHE A 4 -6.13 -15.93 8.13
N PHE A 5 -5.32 -16.95 7.82
CA PHE A 5 -5.35 -17.59 6.51
C PHE A 5 -6.69 -18.26 6.24
N SER A 6 -7.31 -18.93 7.23
CA SER A 6 -8.63 -19.52 7.07
C SER A 6 -9.70 -18.47 6.73
N ILE A 7 -9.71 -17.34 7.45
CA ILE A 7 -10.64 -16.24 7.16
C ILE A 7 -10.37 -15.65 5.78
N PHE A 8 -9.10 -15.38 5.46
CA PHE A 8 -8.70 -14.83 4.17
C PHE A 8 -9.16 -15.72 3.01
N PHE A 9 -8.86 -17.02 3.04
CA PHE A 9 -9.24 -17.95 1.98
C PHE A 9 -10.76 -18.14 1.90
N ALA A 10 -11.46 -18.15 3.02
CA ALA A 10 -12.92 -18.24 3.03
C ALA A 10 -13.55 -17.01 2.36
N VAL A 11 -13.13 -15.80 2.74
CA VAL A 11 -13.64 -14.54 2.16
C VAL A 11 -13.25 -14.43 0.69
N TYR A 12 -11.97 -14.62 0.36
CA TYR A 12 -11.46 -14.56 -1.00
C TYR A 12 -12.15 -15.59 -1.91
N GLY A 13 -12.26 -16.84 -1.45
CA GLY A 13 -12.93 -17.90 -2.20
C GLY A 13 -14.42 -17.62 -2.42
N THR A 14 -15.12 -17.11 -1.40
CA THR A 14 -16.55 -16.77 -1.50
C THR A 14 -16.80 -15.65 -2.50
N ILE A 15 -15.99 -14.58 -2.46
CA ILE A 15 -16.10 -13.47 -3.40
C ILE A 15 -15.83 -13.94 -4.83
N ASN A 16 -14.74 -14.70 -5.04
CA ASN A 16 -14.41 -15.23 -6.36
C ASN A 16 -15.49 -16.18 -6.86
N TYR A 17 -16.03 -17.06 -6.02
CA TYR A 17 -17.15 -17.94 -6.38
C TYR A 17 -18.38 -17.16 -6.81
N TYR A 18 -18.76 -16.12 -6.06
CA TYR A 18 -19.90 -15.26 -6.38
C TYR A 18 -19.72 -14.56 -7.74
N ILE A 19 -18.56 -13.92 -7.95
CA ILE A 19 -18.23 -13.27 -9.24
C ILE A 19 -18.23 -14.31 -10.36
N PHE A 20 -17.61 -15.47 -10.13
CA PHE A 20 -17.50 -16.55 -11.12
C PHE A 20 -18.87 -16.99 -11.63
N ILE A 21 -19.77 -17.34 -10.70
CA ILE A 21 -21.12 -17.83 -11.02
C ILE A 21 -21.93 -16.76 -11.75
N ARG A 22 -21.84 -15.49 -11.33
CA ARG A 22 -22.56 -14.39 -11.97
C ARG A 22 -22.08 -14.13 -13.40
N GLY A 23 -20.77 -14.14 -13.63
CA GLY A 23 -20.23 -14.07 -15.00
C GLY A 23 -20.61 -15.29 -15.85
N TRP A 24 -20.58 -16.50 -15.28
CA TRP A 24 -20.98 -17.73 -15.97
C TRP A 24 -22.44 -17.72 -16.42
N GLN A 25 -23.33 -17.22 -15.54
CA GLN A 25 -24.75 -17.02 -15.83
C GLN A 25 -24.96 -15.97 -16.92
N ALA A 26 -24.14 -14.92 -16.96
CA ALA A 26 -24.27 -13.86 -17.96
C ALA A 26 -23.86 -14.30 -19.37
N LEU A 27 -23.00 -15.32 -19.48
CA LEU A 27 -22.58 -15.91 -20.75
C LEU A 27 -23.52 -17.02 -21.27
N ALA A 28 -24.73 -17.18 -20.71
CA ALA A 28 -25.67 -18.21 -21.14
C ALA A 28 -26.09 -18.09 -22.61
N ALA A 29 -26.17 -16.87 -23.15
CA ALA A 29 -26.44 -16.63 -24.58
C ALA A 29 -25.26 -16.99 -25.51
N LEU A 30 -24.03 -17.09 -25.00
CA LEU A 30 -22.82 -17.42 -25.77
C LEU A 30 -22.02 -18.53 -25.06
N PRO A 31 -22.53 -19.78 -25.02
CA PRO A 31 -21.96 -20.86 -24.20
C PRO A 31 -20.52 -21.24 -24.59
N HIS A 32 -20.12 -21.05 -25.85
CA HIS A 32 -18.76 -21.29 -26.32
C HIS A 32 -17.73 -20.36 -25.66
N LEU A 33 -18.14 -19.19 -25.14
CA LEU A 33 -17.23 -18.28 -24.43
C LEU A 33 -16.93 -18.72 -23.00
N ARG A 34 -17.71 -19.65 -22.44
CA ARG A 34 -17.57 -20.09 -21.04
C ARG A 34 -16.24 -20.77 -20.74
N ILE A 35 -15.66 -21.49 -21.70
CA ILE A 35 -14.35 -22.12 -21.51
C ILE A 35 -13.23 -21.08 -21.41
N TYR A 36 -13.25 -20.04 -22.26
CA TYR A 36 -12.29 -18.95 -22.19
C TYR A 36 -12.44 -18.15 -20.91
N TYR A 37 -13.69 -17.87 -20.51
CA TYR A 37 -13.99 -17.24 -19.23
C TYR A 37 -13.43 -18.03 -18.05
N LEU A 38 -13.66 -19.35 -18.01
CA LEU A 38 -13.11 -20.22 -16.96
C LEU A 38 -11.59 -20.14 -16.89
N ILE A 39 -10.90 -20.27 -18.03
CA ILE A 39 -9.43 -20.24 -18.08
C ILE A 39 -8.90 -18.88 -17.60
N ILE A 40 -9.44 -17.78 -18.13
CA ILE A 40 -9.02 -16.41 -17.76
C ILE A 40 -9.27 -16.17 -16.27
N PHE A 41 -10.44 -16.57 -15.76
CA PHE A 41 -10.80 -16.39 -14.36
C PHE A 41 -9.90 -17.19 -13.43
N LEU A 42 -9.60 -18.45 -13.74
CA LEU A 42 -8.69 -19.28 -12.95
C LEU A 42 -7.27 -18.72 -12.95
N ILE A 43 -6.76 -18.29 -14.10
CA ILE A 43 -5.45 -17.64 -14.18
C ILE A 43 -5.46 -16.39 -13.29
N ALA A 44 -6.41 -15.47 -13.48
CA ALA A 44 -6.45 -14.23 -12.72
C ALA A 44 -6.56 -14.46 -11.20
N SER A 45 -7.49 -15.31 -10.78
CA SER A 45 -7.79 -15.56 -9.36
C SER A 45 -6.75 -16.39 -8.62
N LEU A 46 -5.98 -17.24 -9.32
CA LEU A 46 -4.94 -18.05 -8.68
C LEU A 46 -3.55 -17.40 -8.75
N SER A 47 -3.32 -16.48 -9.69
CA SER A 47 -1.97 -15.95 -9.98
C SER A 47 -1.24 -15.40 -8.75
N TYR A 48 -1.86 -14.56 -7.93
CA TYR A 48 -1.18 -13.98 -6.75
C TYR A 48 -0.77 -15.06 -5.74
N LEU A 49 -1.69 -16.00 -5.48
CA LEU A 49 -1.45 -17.09 -4.54
C LEU A 49 -0.34 -18.01 -5.06
N THR A 50 -0.40 -18.39 -6.33
CA THR A 50 0.65 -19.17 -6.99
C THR A 50 2.00 -18.47 -6.88
N ALA A 51 2.07 -17.16 -7.15
CA ALA A 51 3.31 -16.39 -7.02
C ALA A 51 3.89 -16.46 -5.59
N LYS A 52 3.06 -16.23 -4.57
CA LYS A 52 3.53 -16.16 -3.17
C LYS A 52 3.82 -17.55 -2.57
N PHE A 53 3.08 -18.60 -2.90
CA PHE A 53 3.30 -19.95 -2.38
C PHE A 53 4.41 -20.73 -3.10
N LEU A 54 4.63 -20.46 -4.38
CA LEU A 54 5.61 -21.16 -5.20
C LEU A 54 6.84 -20.29 -5.53
N ASP A 55 7.08 -19.21 -4.79
CA ASP A 55 8.14 -18.22 -5.07
C ASP A 55 9.54 -18.84 -5.28
N LYS A 56 9.84 -19.94 -4.60
CA LYS A 56 11.11 -20.68 -4.72
C LYS A 56 11.25 -21.53 -5.99
N PHE A 57 10.13 -21.87 -6.65
CA PHE A 57 10.10 -22.75 -7.82
C PHE A 57 9.85 -22.00 -9.14
N LEU A 58 9.44 -20.75 -9.06
CA LEU A 58 9.12 -19.93 -10.23
C LEU A 58 10.37 -19.22 -10.75
N THR A 59 10.48 -19.10 -12.08
CA THR A 59 11.46 -18.21 -12.69
C THR A 59 11.11 -16.76 -12.36
N PRO A 60 12.08 -15.82 -12.33
CA PRO A 60 11.79 -14.41 -12.02
C PRO A 60 10.71 -13.79 -12.92
N LEU A 61 10.75 -14.09 -14.22
CA LEU A 61 9.76 -13.62 -15.20
C LEU A 61 8.35 -14.15 -14.89
N LEU A 62 8.22 -15.44 -14.58
CA LEU A 62 6.93 -16.04 -14.28
C LEU A 62 6.38 -15.56 -12.93
N TYR A 63 7.25 -15.42 -11.93
CA TYR A 63 6.88 -14.82 -10.65
C TYR A 63 6.30 -13.42 -10.84
N ASP A 64 6.93 -12.59 -11.68
CA ASP A 64 6.47 -11.22 -11.95
C ASP A 64 5.15 -11.17 -12.68
N ALA A 65 5.02 -11.98 -13.73
CA ALA A 65 3.78 -12.06 -14.49
C ALA A 65 2.61 -12.45 -13.58
N LEU A 66 2.79 -13.48 -12.75
CA LEU A 66 1.76 -13.94 -11.81
C LEU A 66 1.47 -12.89 -10.73
N LEU A 67 2.50 -12.24 -10.19
CA LEU A 67 2.31 -11.20 -9.20
C LEU A 67 1.54 -10.01 -9.78
N TRP A 68 1.91 -9.56 -10.99
CA TRP A 68 1.19 -8.50 -11.72
C TRP A 68 -0.27 -8.86 -11.97
N VAL A 69 -0.53 -10.01 -12.61
CA VAL A 69 -1.89 -10.47 -12.92
C VAL A 69 -2.73 -10.56 -11.65
N GLY A 70 -2.17 -11.17 -10.61
CA GLY A 70 -2.85 -11.34 -9.32
C GLY A 70 -3.10 -10.02 -8.57
N SER A 71 -2.15 -9.08 -8.59
CA SER A 71 -2.32 -7.76 -7.97
C SER A 71 -3.42 -6.95 -8.66
N PHE A 72 -3.49 -6.95 -9.99
CA PHE A 72 -4.61 -6.33 -10.70
C PHE A 72 -5.91 -7.06 -10.42
N TRP A 73 -5.89 -8.39 -10.35
CA TRP A 73 -7.09 -9.16 -10.05
C TRP A 73 -7.76 -8.73 -8.74
N PHE A 74 -7.02 -8.40 -7.68
CA PHE A 74 -7.63 -7.88 -6.45
C PHE A 74 -8.45 -6.59 -6.68
N SER A 75 -7.93 -5.67 -7.49
CA SER A 75 -8.67 -4.44 -7.83
C SER A 75 -9.90 -4.74 -8.70
N PHE A 76 -9.74 -5.56 -9.74
CA PHE A 76 -10.87 -6.03 -10.55
C PHE A 76 -11.94 -6.72 -9.70
N MET A 77 -11.53 -7.57 -8.77
CA MET A 77 -12.42 -8.32 -7.87
C MET A 77 -13.28 -7.39 -7.02
N ILE A 78 -12.72 -6.33 -6.44
CA ILE A 78 -13.48 -5.35 -5.64
C ILE A 78 -14.53 -4.65 -6.49
N TYR A 79 -14.15 -4.13 -7.67
CA TYR A 79 -15.10 -3.42 -8.52
C TYR A 79 -16.13 -4.36 -9.17
N PHE A 80 -15.77 -5.60 -9.48
CA PHE A 80 -16.74 -6.62 -9.89
C PHE A 80 -17.71 -6.96 -8.77
N LEU A 81 -17.23 -7.15 -7.54
CA LEU A 81 -18.10 -7.40 -6.39
C LEU A 81 -19.11 -6.28 -6.21
N ILE A 82 -18.66 -5.02 -6.20
CA ILE A 82 -19.55 -3.85 -6.06
C ILE A 82 -20.54 -3.80 -7.22
N SER A 83 -20.07 -3.91 -8.47
CA SER A 83 -20.92 -3.80 -9.66
C SER A 83 -21.98 -4.89 -9.71
N ILE A 84 -21.60 -6.14 -9.46
CA ILE A 84 -22.50 -7.30 -9.48
C ILE A 84 -23.49 -7.21 -8.32
N PHE A 85 -23.04 -6.80 -7.13
CA PHE A 85 -23.91 -6.61 -5.98
C PHE A 85 -24.97 -5.52 -6.23
N LEU A 86 -24.57 -4.38 -6.83
CA LEU A 86 -25.51 -3.33 -7.24
C LEU A 86 -26.51 -3.83 -8.29
N ILE A 87 -26.05 -4.59 -9.29
CA ILE A 87 -26.94 -5.20 -10.30
C ILE A 87 -27.95 -6.15 -9.63
N ASP A 88 -27.51 -6.98 -8.69
CA ASP A 88 -28.40 -7.91 -7.98
C ASP A 88 -29.42 -7.17 -7.09
N ILE A 89 -29.02 -6.08 -6.42
CA ILE A 89 -29.95 -5.21 -5.70
C ILE A 89 -30.95 -4.57 -6.65
N SER A 90 -30.51 -4.01 -7.78
CA SER A 90 -31.40 -3.41 -8.77
C SER A 90 -32.41 -4.42 -9.31
N ARG A 91 -31.98 -5.65 -9.55
CA ARG A 91 -32.86 -6.76 -9.96
C ARG A 91 -33.86 -7.13 -8.88
N PHE A 92 -33.43 -7.20 -7.62
CA PHE A 92 -34.32 -7.49 -6.48
C PHE A 92 -35.39 -6.41 -6.33
N ILE A 93 -35.01 -5.14 -6.33
CA ILE A 93 -35.93 -3.99 -6.25
C ILE A 93 -36.91 -4.01 -7.43
N ASN A 94 -36.42 -4.25 -8.64
CA ASN A 94 -37.27 -4.37 -9.82
C ASN A 94 -38.29 -5.51 -9.69
N GLY A 95 -37.92 -6.65 -9.09
CA GLY A 95 -38.84 -7.74 -8.84
C GLY A 95 -40.00 -7.38 -7.89
N GLN A 96 -39.78 -6.41 -6.99
CA GLN A 96 -40.80 -5.94 -6.04
C GLN A 96 -41.65 -4.79 -6.58
N LEU A 97 -41.04 -3.88 -7.34
CA LEU A 97 -41.63 -2.58 -7.70
C LEU A 97 -41.85 -2.40 -9.21
N ASN A 98 -41.33 -3.30 -10.05
CA ASN A 98 -41.41 -3.29 -11.51
C ASN A 98 -41.03 -1.94 -12.16
N ILE A 99 -39.94 -1.34 -11.68
CA ILE A 99 -39.49 0.01 -12.05
C ILE A 99 -38.70 0.01 -13.37
N LEU A 100 -38.04 -1.10 -13.73
CA LEU A 100 -37.21 -1.16 -14.93
C LEU A 100 -38.05 -1.29 -16.21
N PRO A 101 -37.62 -0.67 -17.33
CA PRO A 101 -38.32 -0.76 -18.61
C PRO A 101 -38.59 -2.20 -19.05
N GLY A 102 -39.76 -2.44 -19.65
CA GLY A 102 -40.18 -3.77 -20.12
C GLY A 102 -39.19 -4.44 -21.09
N ILE A 103 -38.42 -3.66 -21.86
CA ILE A 103 -37.39 -4.17 -22.78
C ILE A 103 -36.27 -4.94 -22.04
N ILE A 104 -35.96 -4.54 -20.80
CA ILE A 104 -34.97 -5.19 -19.94
C ILE A 104 -35.52 -6.53 -19.42
N ASN A 105 -36.80 -6.53 -19.05
CA ASN A 105 -37.50 -7.69 -18.49
C ASN A 105 -37.80 -8.76 -19.56
N GLN A 106 -38.05 -8.35 -20.81
CA GLN A 106 -38.40 -9.24 -21.92
C GLN A 106 -37.18 -9.95 -22.55
N HIS A 107 -35.99 -9.35 -22.48
CA HIS A 107 -34.76 -9.88 -23.11
C HIS A 107 -33.66 -10.18 -22.09
N TYR A 108 -34.02 -10.89 -21.03
CA TYR A 108 -33.18 -11.07 -19.86
C TYR A 108 -31.79 -11.68 -20.15
N GLU A 109 -31.69 -12.66 -21.05
CA GLU A 109 -30.41 -13.28 -21.43
C GLU A 109 -29.48 -12.31 -22.18
N ILE A 110 -30.04 -11.48 -23.06
CA ILE A 110 -29.29 -10.45 -23.81
C ILE A 110 -28.86 -9.33 -22.85
N THR A 111 -29.76 -8.89 -21.96
CA THR A 111 -29.45 -7.89 -20.94
C THR A 111 -28.26 -8.31 -20.08
N LYS A 112 -28.23 -9.55 -19.58
CA LYS A 112 -27.08 -10.05 -18.80
C LYS A 112 -25.78 -10.00 -19.60
N LEU A 113 -25.82 -10.41 -20.86
CA LEU A 113 -24.64 -10.44 -21.72
C LEU A 113 -24.10 -9.02 -21.96
N ILE A 114 -25.00 -8.06 -22.23
CA ILE A 114 -24.63 -6.63 -22.37
C ILE A 114 -24.01 -6.13 -21.06
N LEU A 115 -24.66 -6.36 -19.92
CA LEU A 115 -24.16 -5.94 -18.61
C LEU A 115 -22.79 -6.57 -18.30
N PHE A 116 -22.56 -7.82 -18.67
CA PHE A 116 -21.26 -8.48 -18.51
C PHE A 116 -20.14 -7.70 -19.21
N PHE A 117 -20.32 -7.38 -20.50
CA PHE A 117 -19.31 -6.63 -21.25
C PHE A 117 -19.19 -5.17 -20.78
N VAL A 118 -20.30 -4.53 -20.43
CA VAL A 118 -20.29 -3.15 -19.89
C VAL A 118 -19.54 -3.09 -18.56
N VAL A 119 -19.78 -4.03 -17.65
CA VAL A 119 -19.06 -4.09 -16.36
C VAL A 119 -17.57 -4.35 -16.58
N ILE A 120 -17.20 -5.31 -17.44
CA ILE A 120 -15.78 -5.55 -17.78
C ILE A 120 -15.13 -4.29 -18.33
N PHE A 121 -15.81 -3.60 -19.25
CA PHE A 121 -15.30 -2.38 -19.87
C PHE A 121 -15.10 -1.27 -18.84
N ILE A 122 -16.11 -0.97 -18.02
CA ILE A 122 -16.03 0.08 -16.98
C ILE A 122 -14.95 -0.24 -15.96
N VAL A 123 -14.91 -1.47 -15.44
CA VAL A 123 -13.89 -1.89 -14.48
C VAL A 123 -12.49 -1.83 -15.08
N GLY A 124 -12.34 -2.17 -16.37
CA GLY A 124 -11.09 -2.01 -17.12
C GLY A 124 -10.64 -0.54 -17.18
N ILE A 125 -11.55 0.39 -17.51
CA ILE A 125 -11.26 1.83 -17.53
C ILE A 125 -10.85 2.34 -16.15
N ILE A 126 -11.57 1.94 -15.09
CA ILE A 126 -11.24 2.33 -13.71
C ILE A 126 -9.83 1.85 -13.34
N ASN A 127 -9.49 0.59 -13.64
CA ASN A 127 -8.17 0.03 -13.35
C ASN A 127 -7.06 0.74 -14.14
N ILE A 128 -7.28 1.03 -15.43
CA ILE A 128 -6.31 1.77 -16.26
C ILE A 128 -6.11 3.20 -15.71
N ALA A 129 -7.21 3.91 -15.40
CA ALA A 129 -7.16 5.25 -14.83
C ALA A 129 -6.46 5.25 -13.46
N GLY A 130 -6.78 4.27 -12.61
CA GLY A 130 -6.13 4.05 -11.32
C GLY A 130 -4.63 3.82 -11.47
N TYR A 131 -4.22 2.93 -12.38
CA TYR A 131 -2.81 2.69 -12.67
C TYR A 131 -2.09 3.95 -13.17
N ILE A 132 -2.68 4.72 -14.08
CA ILE A 132 -2.08 5.99 -14.53
C ILE A 132 -1.93 6.97 -13.36
N ASN A 133 -2.93 7.06 -12.49
CA ASN A 133 -2.91 7.93 -11.32
C ASN A 133 -1.77 7.56 -10.36
N THR A 134 -1.59 6.26 -10.04
CA THR A 134 -0.51 5.83 -9.13
C THR A 134 0.90 6.10 -9.67
N ARG A 135 1.06 6.18 -11.00
CA ARG A 135 2.36 6.49 -11.63
C ARG A 135 2.70 7.98 -11.67
N ASN A 136 1.83 8.85 -11.16
CA ASN A 136 1.99 10.30 -11.18
C ASN A 136 1.92 10.92 -9.77
N PRO A 137 3.00 10.84 -8.97
CA PRO A 137 3.05 11.46 -7.65
C PRO A 137 2.86 12.98 -7.72
N VAL A 138 1.95 13.48 -6.89
CA VAL A 138 1.68 14.91 -6.71
C VAL A 138 2.42 15.41 -5.48
N ILE A 139 3.13 16.53 -5.62
CA ILE A 139 3.82 17.18 -4.50
C ILE A 139 2.81 18.06 -3.76
N ARG A 140 2.72 17.89 -2.45
CA ARG A 140 1.93 18.76 -1.56
C ARG A 140 2.88 19.45 -0.59
N THR A 141 2.76 20.77 -0.48
CA THR A 141 3.59 21.59 0.41
C THR A 141 2.73 22.08 1.57
N LEU A 142 3.17 21.80 2.79
CA LEU A 142 2.48 22.21 4.02
C LEU A 142 3.40 23.17 4.80
N PRO A 143 3.05 24.46 4.91
CA PRO A 143 3.77 25.37 5.80
C PRO A 143 3.33 25.10 7.25
N LEU A 144 4.29 24.73 8.10
CA LEU A 144 4.08 24.47 9.52
C LEU A 144 4.98 25.37 10.35
N GLN A 145 4.49 25.81 11.50
CA GLN A 145 5.26 26.62 12.45
C GLN A 145 5.39 25.84 13.76
N ILE A 146 6.63 25.60 14.18
CA ILE A 146 6.95 24.99 15.48
C ILE A 146 7.61 26.05 16.33
N GLN A 147 6.97 26.41 17.45
CA GLN A 147 7.43 27.50 18.31
C GLN A 147 8.34 26.95 19.42
N LYS A 148 9.66 27.04 19.20
CA LYS A 148 10.68 26.59 20.15
C LYS A 148 11.71 27.68 20.39
N LYS A 149 11.67 28.29 21.58
CA LYS A 149 12.48 29.47 21.93
C LYS A 149 13.98 29.18 21.95
N GLU A 150 14.36 27.94 22.20
CA GLU A 150 15.77 27.51 22.29
C GLU A 150 16.29 26.96 20.95
N SER A 151 15.45 26.89 19.92
CA SER A 151 15.87 26.45 18.59
C SER A 151 16.63 27.56 17.87
N THR A 152 17.76 27.20 17.28
CA THR A 152 18.52 28.05 16.35
C THR A 152 18.12 27.84 14.89
N ILE A 153 17.16 26.95 14.61
CA ILE A 153 16.65 26.72 13.27
C ILE A 153 15.58 27.75 12.94
N ASP A 154 15.82 28.56 11.91
CA ASP A 154 14.80 29.43 11.34
C ASP A 154 13.87 28.68 10.37
N LYS A 155 14.45 27.83 9.51
CA LYS A 155 13.70 27.07 8.50
C LYS A 155 14.26 25.66 8.31
N LEU A 156 13.36 24.70 8.18
CA LEU A 156 13.66 23.30 7.87
C LEU A 156 12.77 22.82 6.73
N ASN A 157 13.36 22.42 5.60
CA ASN A 157 12.64 21.84 4.48
C ASN A 157 12.69 20.31 4.57
N VAL A 158 11.55 19.70 4.86
CA VAL A 158 11.41 18.25 5.01
C VAL A 158 10.69 17.69 3.77
N ALA A 159 11.32 16.73 3.09
CA ALA A 159 10.60 15.90 2.13
C ALA A 159 10.14 14.62 2.83
N LEU A 160 8.82 14.42 2.90
CA LEU A 160 8.20 13.23 3.49
C LEU A 160 7.66 12.32 2.38
N ILE A 161 7.98 11.04 2.47
CA ILE A 161 7.33 9.97 1.73
C ILE A 161 6.94 8.84 2.69
N SER A 162 5.96 8.03 2.31
CA SER A 162 5.55 6.84 3.04
C SER A 162 4.94 5.85 2.05
N ASP A 163 4.77 4.60 2.48
CA ASP A 163 3.96 3.61 1.76
C ASP A 163 4.39 3.46 0.28
N VAL A 164 5.71 3.43 0.08
CA VAL A 164 6.32 3.37 -1.25
C VAL A 164 6.15 1.96 -1.85
N HIS A 165 6.08 0.94 -0.98
CA HIS A 165 5.83 -0.46 -1.33
C HIS A 165 6.72 -0.94 -2.48
N ILE A 166 8.04 -0.86 -2.28
CA ILE A 166 9.00 -1.34 -3.27
C ILE A 166 8.82 -2.86 -3.44
N SER A 167 8.40 -3.25 -4.64
CA SER A 167 8.12 -4.64 -5.03
C SER A 167 8.45 -4.86 -6.51
N PRO A 168 8.49 -6.11 -6.98
CA PRO A 168 8.56 -6.42 -8.41
C PRO A 168 7.46 -5.79 -9.26
N VAL A 169 6.27 -5.58 -8.70
CA VAL A 169 5.17 -4.90 -9.41
C VAL A 169 5.50 -3.42 -9.64
N ASN A 170 6.23 -2.79 -8.72
CA ASN A 170 6.54 -1.37 -8.80
C ASN A 170 7.91 -1.05 -9.45
N ASP A 171 8.51 -2.03 -10.17
CA ASP A 171 9.65 -2.01 -11.13
C ASP A 171 10.83 -1.01 -10.95
N GLY A 172 10.93 -0.33 -9.81
CA GLY A 172 11.91 0.73 -9.54
C GLY A 172 11.72 2.05 -10.31
N LYS A 173 10.88 2.10 -11.37
CA LYS A 173 10.72 3.32 -12.17
C LYS A 173 9.95 4.41 -11.42
N LEU A 174 8.87 4.06 -10.73
CA LEU A 174 8.13 5.02 -9.90
C LEU A 174 9.04 5.59 -8.80
N LEU A 175 9.80 4.72 -8.13
CA LEU A 175 10.78 5.13 -7.14
C LEU A 175 11.82 6.09 -7.72
N SER A 176 12.33 5.82 -8.92
CA SER A 176 13.27 6.72 -9.60
C SER A 176 12.63 8.09 -9.88
N LYS A 177 11.36 8.14 -10.30
CA LYS A 177 10.60 9.39 -10.48
C LYS A 177 10.39 10.14 -9.16
N ILE A 178 10.08 9.43 -8.08
CA ILE A 178 9.96 10.00 -6.73
C ILE A 178 11.30 10.60 -6.30
N VAL A 179 12.40 9.87 -6.44
CA VAL A 179 13.74 10.35 -6.07
C VAL A 179 14.13 11.61 -6.86
N ASN A 180 13.84 11.65 -8.17
CA ASN A 180 14.10 12.85 -8.98
C ASN A 180 13.32 14.05 -8.46
N LYS A 181 12.02 13.89 -8.17
CA LYS A 181 11.18 14.94 -7.58
C LYS A 181 11.70 15.40 -6.22
N ILE A 182 12.11 14.48 -5.35
CA ILE A 182 12.71 14.81 -4.05
C ILE A 182 13.96 15.67 -4.25
N ASN A 183 14.85 15.28 -5.16
CA ASN A 183 16.08 16.03 -5.42
C ASN A 183 15.83 17.42 -6.02
N GLU A 184 14.79 17.59 -6.84
CA GLU A 184 14.35 18.90 -7.37
C GLU A 184 13.90 19.85 -6.25
N LEU A 185 13.31 19.33 -5.17
CA LEU A 185 12.89 20.10 -4.00
C LEU A 185 14.06 20.57 -3.12
N LYS A 186 15.26 19.99 -3.29
CA LYS A 186 16.46 20.28 -2.49
C LYS A 186 16.20 20.28 -0.97
N PRO A 187 15.60 19.22 -0.40
CA PRO A 187 15.24 19.19 1.02
C PRO A 187 16.47 19.16 1.93
N ASP A 188 16.32 19.69 3.13
CA ASP A 188 17.33 19.58 4.18
C ASP A 188 17.39 18.14 4.70
N ILE A 189 16.24 17.47 4.81
CA ILE A 189 16.13 16.08 5.27
C ILE A 189 15.02 15.34 4.53
N VAL A 190 15.21 14.04 4.31
CA VAL A 190 14.18 13.16 3.74
C VAL A 190 13.74 12.15 4.79
N LEU A 191 12.43 12.04 4.96
CA LEU A 191 11.80 11.15 5.94
C LEU A 191 10.93 10.11 5.23
N ILE A 192 11.10 8.84 5.60
CA ILE A 192 10.35 7.70 5.09
C ILE A 192 9.49 7.13 6.23
N ALA A 193 8.21 7.47 6.27
CA ALA A 193 7.32 7.12 7.38
C ALA A 193 6.74 5.70 7.28
N GLY A 194 7.58 4.70 7.00
CA GLY A 194 7.25 3.28 6.96
C GLY A 194 6.74 2.76 5.61
N ASP A 195 6.57 1.43 5.54
CA ASP A 195 6.14 0.67 4.36
C ASP A 195 6.97 1.02 3.10
N LEU A 196 8.29 0.95 3.26
CA LEU A 196 9.23 1.16 2.17
C LEU A 196 9.26 -0.05 1.23
N VAL A 197 9.15 -1.26 1.77
CA VAL A 197 9.28 -2.50 1.00
C VAL A 197 8.04 -3.39 1.15
N ASP A 198 7.64 -4.03 0.05
CA ASP A 198 6.46 -4.91 -0.01
C ASP A 198 6.80 -6.31 -0.56
N ASP A 199 8.07 -6.70 -0.49
CA ASP A 199 8.49 -8.06 -0.76
C ASP A 199 9.73 -8.46 0.04
N LYS A 200 10.08 -9.74 -0.02
CA LYS A 200 11.27 -10.29 0.63
C LYS A 200 12.51 -9.57 0.12
N ALA A 201 13.37 -9.11 1.04
CA ALA A 201 14.61 -8.42 0.71
C ALA A 201 15.49 -9.17 -0.29
N ARG A 202 15.54 -10.52 -0.23
CA ARG A 202 16.27 -11.35 -1.19
C ARG A 202 15.82 -11.07 -2.64
N ILE A 203 14.51 -11.07 -2.88
CA ILE A 203 13.92 -10.83 -4.20
C ILE A 203 14.29 -9.42 -4.67
N LEU A 204 14.10 -8.41 -3.82
CA LEU A 204 14.42 -7.02 -4.15
C LEU A 204 15.90 -6.80 -4.49
N LYS A 205 16.81 -7.44 -3.74
CA LYS A 205 18.26 -7.41 -3.97
C LYS A 205 18.65 -8.07 -5.29
N GLU A 206 18.18 -9.29 -5.54
CA GLU A 206 18.45 -10.05 -6.79
C GLU A 206 18.07 -9.24 -8.04
N ARG A 207 17.01 -8.43 -7.93
CA ARG A 207 16.46 -7.62 -9.02
C ARG A 207 16.94 -6.17 -9.01
N ASN A 208 17.76 -5.79 -8.03
CA ASN A 208 18.27 -4.43 -7.85
C ASN A 208 17.15 -3.36 -7.76
N ILE A 209 15.99 -3.73 -7.21
CA ILE A 209 14.81 -2.86 -7.09
C ILE A 209 14.90 -2.04 -5.82
N GLY A 210 15.11 -0.73 -5.94
CA GLY A 210 15.30 0.14 -4.76
C GLY A 210 16.55 1.01 -4.88
N ARG A 211 17.49 0.64 -5.76
CA ARG A 211 18.80 1.29 -5.93
C ARG A 211 18.76 2.80 -6.12
N SER A 212 17.67 3.34 -6.67
CA SER A 212 17.50 4.78 -6.85
C SER A 212 17.45 5.55 -5.53
N LEU A 213 17.07 4.93 -4.40
CA LEU A 213 17.11 5.59 -3.09
C LEU A 213 18.50 6.11 -2.74
N ARG A 214 19.57 5.42 -3.16
CA ARG A 214 20.97 5.86 -2.97
C ARG A 214 21.29 7.19 -3.66
N LYS A 215 20.44 7.64 -4.58
CA LYS A 215 20.60 8.90 -5.32
C LYS A 215 19.87 10.06 -4.66
N ILE A 216 19.16 9.85 -3.55
CA ILE A 216 18.55 10.93 -2.79
C ILE A 216 19.67 11.83 -2.26
N LYS A 217 19.50 13.14 -2.43
CA LYS A 217 20.40 14.18 -1.92
C LYS A 217 19.65 15.00 -0.89
N SER A 218 20.21 15.08 0.30
CA SER A 218 19.74 15.94 1.39
C SER A 218 20.91 16.33 2.28
N LYS A 219 20.78 17.44 3.00
CA LYS A 219 21.82 17.96 3.88
C LYS A 219 22.05 17.07 5.10
N PHE A 220 20.97 16.63 5.73
CA PHE A 220 20.97 15.84 6.96
C PHE A 220 20.78 14.34 6.70
N GLY A 221 20.66 13.90 5.45
CA GLY A 221 20.49 12.48 5.11
C GLY A 221 19.04 12.02 4.98
N VAL A 222 18.86 10.70 4.91
CA VAL A 222 17.57 10.02 4.69
C VAL A 222 17.28 9.14 5.89
N TYR A 223 16.18 9.40 6.59
CA TYR A 223 15.75 8.61 7.74
C TYR A 223 14.46 7.88 7.44
N GLY A 224 14.30 6.70 8.02
CA GLY A 224 13.06 5.94 7.88
C GLY A 224 12.69 5.22 9.15
N ILE A 225 11.43 4.81 9.24
CA ILE A 225 10.92 3.89 10.26
C ILE A 225 10.38 2.63 9.61
N THR A 226 9.96 1.68 10.43
CA THR A 226 9.29 0.46 9.98
C THR A 226 7.79 0.72 9.89
N GLY A 227 7.15 0.17 8.86
CA GLY A 227 5.73 -0.04 8.78
C GLY A 227 5.39 -1.52 9.00
N ASN A 228 4.13 -1.90 8.77
CA ASN A 228 3.71 -3.28 8.97
C ASN A 228 4.27 -4.23 7.89
N HIS A 229 4.56 -3.73 6.68
CA HIS A 229 5.10 -4.56 5.60
C HIS A 229 6.53 -5.02 5.85
N GLU A 230 7.36 -4.23 6.55
CA GLU A 230 8.68 -4.68 6.95
C GLU A 230 8.62 -5.89 7.90
N PHE A 231 7.64 -5.94 8.81
CA PHE A 231 7.43 -7.09 9.70
C PHE A 231 6.89 -8.31 8.95
N ILE A 232 5.92 -8.11 8.05
CA ILE A 232 5.35 -9.18 7.20
C ILE A 232 6.45 -9.86 6.36
N ASN A 233 7.36 -9.06 5.79
CA ASN A 233 8.38 -9.55 4.86
C ASN A 233 9.72 -9.95 5.53
N GLY A 234 9.77 -9.93 6.87
CA GLY A 234 10.95 -10.30 7.65
C GLY A 234 11.82 -9.09 8.03
N ILE A 235 11.51 -8.54 9.21
CA ILE A 235 12.00 -7.24 9.70
C ILE A 235 13.52 -7.01 9.60
N GLU A 236 14.34 -7.99 10.02
CA GLU A 236 15.79 -7.76 10.05
C GLU A 236 16.37 -7.68 8.64
N ASN A 237 15.86 -8.48 7.70
CA ASN A 237 16.33 -8.48 6.32
C ASN A 237 15.86 -7.23 5.56
N THR A 238 14.63 -6.79 5.80
CA THR A 238 14.06 -5.59 5.17
C THR A 238 14.73 -4.32 5.68
N VAL A 239 14.97 -4.22 6.99
CA VAL A 239 15.72 -3.10 7.60
C VAL A 239 17.16 -3.07 7.09
N GLN A 240 17.83 -4.21 7.05
CA GLN A 240 19.20 -4.30 6.52
C GLN A 240 19.24 -3.86 5.04
N TYR A 241 18.24 -4.26 4.26
CA TYR A 241 18.14 -3.82 2.87
C TYR A 241 17.95 -2.30 2.74
N ALA A 242 17.06 -1.70 3.53
CA ALA A 242 16.87 -0.25 3.55
C ALA A 242 18.16 0.51 3.92
N ARG A 243 18.92 -0.01 4.90
CA ARG A 243 20.24 0.53 5.28
C ARG A 243 21.25 0.46 4.14
N GLU A 244 21.32 -0.67 3.44
CA GLU A 244 22.17 -0.80 2.25
C GLU A 244 21.80 0.22 1.16
N LEU A 245 20.54 0.64 1.09
CA LEU A 245 20.07 1.67 0.16
C LEU A 245 20.32 3.11 0.64
N GLY A 246 20.99 3.30 1.78
CA GLY A 246 21.36 4.60 2.33
C GLY A 246 20.34 5.20 3.30
N VAL A 247 19.38 4.41 3.81
CA VAL A 247 18.38 4.87 4.76
C VAL A 247 18.85 4.62 6.20
N HIS A 248 18.88 5.67 7.02
CA HIS A 248 19.06 5.58 8.47
C HIS A 248 17.75 5.14 9.13
N VAL A 249 17.58 3.83 9.29
CA VAL A 249 16.36 3.26 9.88
C VAL A 249 16.37 3.41 11.41
N LEU A 250 15.46 4.23 11.93
CA LEU A 250 15.18 4.42 13.35
C LEU A 250 14.19 3.35 13.83
N ARG A 251 14.52 2.67 14.93
CA ARG A 251 13.71 1.59 15.51
C ARG A 251 13.61 1.78 17.02
N ASP A 252 12.51 2.35 17.48
CA ASP A 252 12.30 2.73 18.88
C ASP A 252 13.54 3.48 19.44
N SER A 253 13.92 4.54 18.71
CA SER A 253 15.13 5.33 18.96
C SER A 253 14.91 6.80 18.61
N SER A 254 15.61 7.68 19.33
CA SER A 254 15.70 9.11 19.02
C SER A 254 17.10 9.47 18.52
N VAL A 255 17.19 10.49 17.68
CA VAL A 255 18.46 11.07 17.23
C VAL A 255 18.37 12.58 17.24
N LYS A 256 19.41 13.25 17.73
CA LYS A 256 19.58 14.70 17.66
C LYS A 256 20.34 15.03 16.38
N ILE A 257 19.71 15.77 15.47
CA ILE A 257 20.30 16.12 14.17
C ILE A 257 21.04 17.44 14.31
N GLU A 258 22.37 17.43 14.18
CA GLU A 258 23.25 18.61 14.19
C GLU A 258 23.07 19.55 15.40
N ASN A 259 22.60 19.02 16.54
CA ASN A 259 22.17 19.80 17.72
C ASN A 259 20.98 20.75 17.49
N LEU A 260 20.27 20.62 16.37
CA LEU A 260 19.24 21.54 15.92
C LEU A 260 17.82 21.09 16.31
N PHE A 261 17.51 19.81 16.14
CA PHE A 261 16.20 19.22 16.45
C PHE A 261 16.33 17.72 16.74
N TYR A 262 15.28 17.14 17.33
CA TYR A 262 15.16 15.70 17.53
C TYR A 262 14.27 15.05 16.49
N LEU A 263 14.72 13.92 15.97
CA LEU A 263 13.93 13.00 15.17
C LEU A 263 13.76 11.70 15.93
N ILE A 264 12.51 11.30 16.16
CA ILE A 264 12.15 10.10 16.90
C ILE A 264 11.49 9.13 15.92
N GLY A 265 11.96 7.89 15.88
CA GLY A 265 11.35 6.84 15.07
C GLY A 265 10.92 5.67 15.92
N ARG A 266 9.69 5.21 15.70
CA ARG A 266 9.12 4.05 16.38
C ARG A 266 9.06 2.84 15.47
N ASP A 267 9.21 1.66 16.06
CA ASP A 267 8.79 0.46 15.36
C ASP A 267 7.25 0.48 15.18
N ASP A 268 6.79 -0.11 14.08
CA ASP A 268 5.36 -0.28 13.85
C ASP A 268 4.70 -1.16 14.94
N ARG A 269 3.41 -0.93 15.17
CA ARG A 269 2.60 -1.64 16.17
C ARG A 269 2.54 -3.15 15.94
N SER A 270 2.67 -3.58 14.68
CA SER A 270 2.71 -4.98 14.28
C SER A 270 3.86 -5.76 14.92
N LYS A 271 4.91 -5.09 15.42
CA LYS A 271 6.01 -5.71 16.19
C LYS A 271 5.52 -6.74 17.21
N LYS A 272 4.48 -6.41 17.99
CA LYS A 272 3.93 -7.32 19.00
C LYS A 272 3.43 -8.63 18.39
N GLN A 273 2.71 -8.53 17.28
CA GLN A 273 2.14 -9.68 16.59
C GLN A 273 3.23 -10.59 15.99
N PHE A 274 4.31 -10.00 15.45
CA PHE A 274 5.34 -10.76 14.74
C PHE A 274 6.50 -11.24 15.62
N THR A 275 6.83 -10.53 16.70
CA THR A 275 7.98 -10.84 17.56
C THR A 275 7.60 -11.18 19.00
N GLY A 276 6.34 -11.03 19.39
CA GLY A 276 5.88 -11.20 20.78
C GLY A 276 6.37 -10.12 21.75
N LYS A 277 7.04 -9.08 21.25
CA LYS A 277 7.62 -7.99 22.07
C LYS A 277 6.88 -6.69 21.78
N ASP A 278 6.59 -5.93 22.83
CA ASP A 278 6.03 -4.59 22.67
C ASP A 278 7.10 -3.61 22.15
N ARG A 279 6.64 -2.58 21.43
CA ARG A 279 7.47 -1.43 21.07
C ARG A 279 7.66 -0.53 22.28
N LYS A 280 8.77 0.22 22.34
CA LYS A 280 9.00 1.17 23.44
C LYS A 280 7.86 2.18 23.55
N SER A 281 7.52 2.57 24.78
CA SER A 281 6.62 3.69 25.01
C SER A 281 7.26 5.00 24.56
N LEU A 282 6.44 6.00 24.25
CA LEU A 282 6.97 7.30 23.86
C LEU A 282 7.71 7.97 25.03
N ASN A 283 7.24 7.79 26.26
CA ASN A 283 7.90 8.29 27.46
C ASN A 283 9.36 7.79 27.54
N GLU A 284 9.59 6.49 27.30
CA GLU A 284 10.94 5.92 27.29
C GLU A 284 11.85 6.54 26.21
N LEU A 285 11.30 6.88 25.04
CA LEU A 285 12.05 7.52 23.95
C LEU A 285 12.36 9.00 24.22
N MET A 286 11.63 9.61 25.14
CA MET A 286 11.69 11.02 25.46
C MET A 286 12.58 11.34 26.67
N ASN A 287 13.09 10.33 27.40
CA ASN A 287 13.84 10.53 28.64
C ASN A 287 15.04 11.48 28.49
N ASP A 288 15.78 11.37 27.38
CA ASP A 288 16.99 12.17 27.11
C ASP A 288 16.76 13.25 26.01
N VAL A 289 15.50 13.57 25.74
CA VAL A 289 15.12 14.54 24.70
C VAL A 289 14.91 15.91 25.33
N ASP A 290 15.75 16.86 24.94
CA ASP A 290 15.60 18.26 25.31
C ASP A 290 14.38 18.88 24.59
N LYS A 291 13.36 19.22 25.38
CA LYS A 291 12.09 19.77 24.91
C LYS A 291 12.17 21.24 24.50
N GLY A 292 13.30 21.91 24.75
CA GLY A 292 13.60 23.25 24.24
C GLY A 292 13.78 23.28 22.73
N LEU A 293 14.18 22.16 22.12
CA LEU A 293 14.34 22.01 20.68
C LEU A 293 13.08 21.42 20.01
N PRO A 294 12.94 21.58 18.67
CA PRO A 294 11.86 20.94 17.91
C PRO A 294 11.97 19.42 17.97
N ILE A 295 10.85 18.74 18.15
CA ILE A 295 10.75 17.29 18.24
C ILE A 295 9.78 16.76 17.18
N ILE A 296 10.33 16.05 16.20
CA ILE A 296 9.58 15.41 15.13
C ILE A 296 9.49 13.91 15.40
N LEU A 297 8.29 13.37 15.44
CA LEU A 297 8.00 11.95 15.61
C LEU A 297 7.60 11.33 14.28
N MET A 298 8.25 10.23 13.90
CA MET A 298 7.76 9.30 12.89
C MET A 298 7.14 8.09 13.60
N ASP A 299 5.83 7.89 13.41
CA ASP A 299 5.08 6.70 13.84
C ASP A 299 4.18 6.28 12.69
N HIS A 300 4.43 5.12 12.08
CA HIS A 300 3.83 4.74 10.81
C HIS A 300 2.30 4.70 10.89
N THR A 301 1.77 4.11 11.97
CA THR A 301 0.33 4.00 12.21
C THR A 301 -0.18 5.22 13.01
N PRO A 302 -1.06 6.07 12.45
CA PRO A 302 -1.53 7.31 13.10
C PRO A 302 -2.59 7.06 14.19
N LEU A 303 -2.21 6.34 15.25
CA LEU A 303 -3.07 6.04 16.40
C LEU A 303 -2.50 6.63 17.69
N SER A 304 -3.39 6.98 18.63
CA SER A 304 -3.03 7.55 19.94
C SER A 304 -2.26 8.88 19.82
N LEU A 305 -2.74 9.78 18.96
CA LEU A 305 -2.13 11.12 18.74
C LEU A 305 -2.06 11.94 20.04
N GLU A 306 -3.00 11.73 20.97
CA GLU A 306 -2.98 12.37 22.29
C GLU A 306 -1.72 12.02 23.09
N LYS A 307 -1.16 10.82 22.91
CA LYS A 307 0.08 10.41 23.60
C LYS A 307 1.29 11.17 23.08
N ALA A 308 1.32 11.44 21.77
CA ALA A 308 2.37 12.27 21.17
C ALA A 308 2.30 13.69 21.72
N GLN A 309 1.11 14.29 21.71
CA GLN A 309 0.89 15.63 22.27
C GLN A 309 1.29 15.70 23.75
N ASN A 310 0.84 14.75 24.58
CA ASN A 310 1.13 14.74 26.02
C ASN A 310 2.62 14.55 26.33
N ASN A 311 3.41 14.01 25.41
CA ASN A 311 4.86 13.88 25.56
C ASN A 311 5.63 15.14 25.12
N GLY A 312 4.96 16.12 24.52
CA GLY A 312 5.57 17.33 24.00
C GLY A 312 6.17 17.17 22.60
N ILE A 313 5.65 16.24 21.80
CA ILE A 313 5.97 16.13 20.37
C ILE A 313 5.34 17.31 19.63
N ASP A 314 6.13 17.99 18.80
CA ASP A 314 5.67 19.16 18.05
C ASP A 314 5.03 18.80 16.71
N LEU A 315 5.51 17.72 16.09
CA LEU A 315 5.02 17.24 14.81
C LEU A 315 5.09 15.71 14.75
N GLN A 316 3.95 15.06 14.52
CA GLN A 316 3.92 13.64 14.18
C GLN A 316 3.69 13.45 12.68
N LEU A 317 4.52 12.61 12.06
CA LEU A 317 4.44 12.22 10.66
C LEU A 317 4.13 10.71 10.59
N SER A 318 3.07 10.37 9.87
CA SER A 318 2.54 9.00 9.78
C SER A 318 2.18 8.64 8.33
N GLY A 319 2.26 7.36 8.02
CA GLY A 319 1.82 6.76 6.76
C GLY A 319 0.57 5.89 6.97
N HIS A 320 0.61 4.65 6.47
CA HIS A 320 -0.32 3.53 6.74
C HIS A 320 -1.73 3.68 6.19
N THR A 321 -2.30 4.88 6.25
CA THR A 321 -3.70 5.11 5.89
C THR A 321 -3.92 5.25 4.40
N HIS A 322 -2.86 5.55 3.62
CA HIS A 322 -2.94 5.81 2.18
C HIS A 322 -4.02 6.84 1.78
N HIS A 323 -4.42 7.74 2.70
CA HIS A 323 -5.60 8.62 2.53
C HIS A 323 -6.91 7.87 2.18
N GLY A 324 -7.05 6.62 2.62
CA GLY A 324 -8.18 5.75 2.29
C GLY A 324 -8.10 5.09 0.90
N GLN A 325 -6.94 5.12 0.24
CA GLN A 325 -6.67 4.37 -0.99
C GLN A 325 -6.24 2.96 -0.61
N PHE A 326 -6.98 1.94 -1.07
CA PHE A 326 -6.68 0.52 -0.82
C PHE A 326 -6.13 -0.17 -2.07
#